data_AF-A0A7C1M3M0-F1
#
_entry.id   AF-A0A7C1M3M0-F1
#
_cell.length_a   1.000
_cell.length_b   1.000
_cell.length_c   1.000
_cell.angle_alpha   90.00
_cell.angle_beta   90.00
_cell.angle_gamma   90.00
#
_symmetry.space_group_name_H-M   'P 1'
#
loop_
_entity.id
_entity.type
_entity.pdbx_description
1 polymer ?
#
loop_
_entity_poly.entity_id
_entity_poly.type
_entity_poly.pdbx_seq_one_letter_code
_entity_poly.pdbx_strand_id
1 'polypeptide(L)'
;INQNIKDKVNFFQEDIIKGHRNNKKFDIIFCRNFIIYINQFAREKLMRVLEARLKDGGLLILGGSETFSPQNTCFESISIRDRFYVKNLSSQKEFFKQTIQEVFQSKEAKKFRKILDERRKQSIMNKSKEAQKEIKKHTPEKKIKDITRIKESSIEKKIHHKKTHQKLLNISKRQPAEVRITGIVVNNNYNGDLSQKKPDTVSANKKHKIRISKDQTKINKLKQLEENLKNRELMIEKRDELLKLENAKLEKKRKNLNKLFKSANEKEKKVNDKIREFERLKKRLEKREQVIEQRERQLQDRFNQVGYYSKKIIQREIQININSTEIELREKSEVDFNPFDEKRYDRVVEINSKKELIIPSGYYGLINSFDQNTSATKLSIEGLGSSVALVLRDPINNIFAMAHISLPNSSASKQGYHLLFPHTFADTSVKDLFNNLIYHGAKEPHISALIVGGAKLFLEYDKTYQENIEIVKKELKLLEVDIEAEDIGGLSERSIYYDTINDTLFVKKSWEFQYRALV
;
A
#
# COMPACT_ATOMS: atom_id res chain seq x y z
N ILE A 1 -1.16 8.57 -49.40
CA ILE A 1 -2.29 7.64 -49.71
C ILE A 1 -2.75 7.92 -51.13
N ASN A 2 -2.93 6.89 -51.96
CA ASN A 2 -3.34 6.98 -53.36
C ASN A 2 -4.71 7.66 -53.52
N GLN A 3 -4.86 8.57 -54.49
CA GLN A 3 -6.07 9.37 -54.69
C GLN A 3 -7.30 8.52 -55.02
N ASN A 4 -7.13 7.47 -55.85
CA ASN A 4 -8.21 6.53 -56.21
C ASN A 4 -8.79 5.78 -54.99
N ILE A 5 -8.04 5.69 -53.88
CA ILE A 5 -8.53 5.11 -52.62
C ILE A 5 -9.32 6.16 -51.82
N LYS A 6 -8.84 7.41 -51.80
CA LYS A 6 -9.51 8.50 -51.08
C LYS A 6 -10.90 8.76 -51.66
N ASP A 7 -11.02 8.74 -52.98
CA ASP A 7 -12.30 9.00 -53.67
C ASP A 7 -13.37 7.91 -53.43
N LYS A 8 -12.96 6.76 -52.86
CA LYS A 8 -13.87 5.66 -52.46
C LYS A 8 -14.29 5.73 -50.99
N VAL A 9 -13.79 6.68 -50.21
CA VAL A 9 -14.01 6.77 -48.76
C VAL A 9 -14.66 8.10 -48.42
N ASN A 10 -15.89 8.03 -47.89
CA ASN A 10 -16.59 9.20 -47.37
C ASN A 10 -16.54 9.19 -45.85
N PHE A 11 -16.11 10.31 -45.27
CA PHE A 11 -16.07 10.50 -43.82
C PHE A 11 -17.32 11.25 -43.36
N PHE A 12 -17.90 10.78 -42.27
CA PHE A 12 -19.02 11.43 -41.61
C PHE A 12 -18.70 11.61 -40.13
N GLN A 13 -19.01 12.78 -39.59
CA GLN A 13 -18.92 13.06 -38.16
C GLN A 13 -20.34 13.07 -37.58
N GLU A 14 -20.69 12.01 -36.86
CA GLU A 14 -22.04 11.81 -36.33
C GLU A 14 -21.99 11.06 -35.00
N ASP A 15 -22.99 11.31 -34.15
CA ASP A 15 -23.31 10.44 -33.02
C ASP A 15 -24.20 9.29 -33.51
N ILE A 16 -23.58 8.14 -33.78
CA ILE A 16 -24.24 6.96 -34.34
C ILE A 16 -25.36 6.40 -33.44
N ILE A 17 -25.38 6.74 -32.14
CA ILE A 17 -26.42 6.32 -31.19
C ILE A 17 -27.74 7.06 -31.46
N LYS A 18 -27.66 8.31 -31.95
CA LYS A 18 -28.83 9.13 -32.33
C LYS A 18 -29.36 8.77 -33.73
N GLY A 19 -28.62 7.97 -34.49
CA GLY A 19 -28.98 7.53 -35.83
C GLY A 19 -27.84 7.78 -36.82
N HIS A 20 -28.06 7.38 -38.07
CA HIS A 20 -27.14 7.66 -39.16
C HIS A 20 -27.81 8.58 -40.17
N ARG A 21 -27.15 9.67 -40.57
CA ARG A 21 -27.71 10.68 -41.49
C ARG A 21 -27.99 10.12 -42.89
N ASN A 22 -27.29 9.04 -43.26
CA ASN A 22 -27.50 8.38 -44.52
C ASN A 22 -28.56 7.27 -44.42
N ASN A 23 -29.52 7.29 -45.35
CA ASN A 23 -30.55 6.26 -45.46
C ASN A 23 -30.12 5.05 -46.31
N LYS A 24 -28.88 5.04 -46.83
CA LYS A 24 -28.34 3.87 -47.53
C LYS A 24 -28.20 2.68 -46.59
N LYS A 25 -28.52 1.49 -47.11
CA LYS A 25 -28.19 0.22 -46.47
C LYS A 25 -26.83 -0.26 -46.93
N PHE A 26 -26.08 -0.86 -46.02
CA PHE A 26 -24.75 -1.39 -46.25
C PHE A 26 -24.79 -2.91 -46.44
N ASP A 27 -23.85 -3.42 -47.24
CA ASP A 27 -23.61 -4.86 -47.39
C ASP A 27 -22.75 -5.41 -46.26
N ILE A 28 -21.80 -4.59 -45.77
CA ILE A 28 -20.88 -4.92 -44.68
C ILE A 28 -20.77 -3.72 -43.74
N ILE A 29 -20.87 -3.97 -42.43
CA ILE A 29 -20.58 -2.97 -41.40
C ILE A 29 -19.44 -3.45 -40.49
N PHE A 30 -18.45 -2.58 -40.32
CA PHE A 30 -17.37 -2.76 -39.35
C PHE A 30 -17.65 -1.86 -38.13
N CYS A 31 -18.03 -2.46 -37.00
CA CYS A 31 -18.23 -1.75 -35.74
C CYS A 31 -17.29 -2.33 -34.69
N ARG A 32 -15.99 -2.01 -34.81
CA ARG A 32 -14.94 -2.64 -34.00
C ARG A 32 -14.41 -1.71 -32.93
N ASN A 33 -14.22 -2.26 -31.73
CA ASN A 33 -13.62 -1.58 -30.58
C ASN A 33 -14.36 -0.29 -30.21
N PHE A 34 -15.68 -0.26 -30.37
CA PHE A 34 -16.54 0.88 -30.05
C PHE A 34 -17.56 0.53 -28.97
N ILE A 35 -18.15 -0.67 -29.03
CA ILE A 35 -19.23 -1.10 -28.13
C ILE A 35 -18.78 -1.14 -26.66
N ILE A 36 -17.49 -1.34 -26.41
CA ILE A 36 -16.90 -1.32 -25.06
C ILE A 36 -16.87 0.05 -24.39
N TYR A 37 -17.14 1.13 -25.12
CA TYR A 37 -17.12 2.49 -24.60
C TYR A 37 -18.51 3.03 -24.27
N ILE A 38 -19.56 2.29 -24.60
CA ILE A 38 -20.95 2.74 -24.48
C ILE A 38 -21.72 1.83 -23.52
N ASN A 39 -22.61 2.42 -22.74
CA ASN A 39 -23.45 1.70 -21.79
C ASN A 39 -24.48 0.80 -22.51
N GLN A 40 -25.18 -0.05 -21.75
CA GLN A 40 -26.12 -1.03 -22.31
C GLN A 40 -27.26 -0.37 -23.10
N PHE A 41 -27.80 0.76 -22.62
CA PHE A 41 -28.86 1.49 -23.31
C PHE A 41 -28.41 2.06 -24.65
N ALA A 42 -27.23 2.68 -24.69
CA ALA A 42 -26.61 3.17 -25.92
C ALA A 42 -26.28 2.03 -26.88
N ARG A 43 -25.86 0.87 -26.36
CA ARG A 43 -25.62 -0.34 -27.14
C ARG A 43 -26.90 -0.85 -27.81
N GLU A 44 -28.02 -0.88 -27.10
CA GLU A 44 -29.32 -1.29 -27.68
C GLU A 44 -29.77 -0.34 -28.78
N LYS A 45 -29.64 0.97 -28.56
CA LYS A 45 -29.91 1.99 -29.60
C LYS A 45 -28.99 1.81 -30.81
N LEU A 46 -27.69 1.63 -30.58
CA LEU A 46 -26.73 1.36 -31.64
C LEU A 46 -27.11 0.11 -32.43
N MET A 47 -27.48 -0.99 -31.76
CA MET A 47 -27.87 -2.23 -32.45
C MET A 47 -29.10 -2.02 -33.33
N ARG A 48 -30.10 -1.25 -32.88
CA ARG A 48 -31.26 -0.87 -33.72
C ARG A 48 -30.85 -0.08 -34.95
N VAL A 49 -29.90 0.85 -34.81
CA VAL A 49 -29.35 1.63 -35.94
C VAL A 49 -28.61 0.71 -36.91
N LEU A 50 -27.73 -0.17 -36.42
CA LEU A 50 -27.00 -1.13 -37.23
C LEU A 50 -27.95 -2.08 -37.97
N GLU A 51 -28.99 -2.56 -37.31
CA GLU A 51 -30.00 -3.43 -37.89
C GLU A 51 -30.79 -2.72 -39.00
N ALA A 52 -31.20 -1.47 -38.75
CA ALA A 52 -31.91 -0.67 -39.74
C ALA A 52 -31.05 -0.29 -40.96
N ARG A 53 -29.72 -0.36 -40.83
CA ARG A 53 -28.76 0.00 -41.88
C ARG A 53 -28.08 -1.19 -42.55
N LEU A 54 -28.12 -2.39 -41.97
CA LEU A 54 -27.59 -3.60 -42.62
C LEU A 54 -28.67 -4.26 -43.49
N LYS A 55 -28.31 -4.64 -44.72
CA LYS A 55 -29.18 -5.48 -45.56
C LYS A 55 -29.35 -6.87 -44.94
N ASP A 56 -30.47 -7.52 -45.23
CA ASP A 56 -30.64 -8.93 -44.86
C ASP A 56 -29.61 -9.78 -45.62
N GLY A 57 -28.96 -10.72 -44.93
CA GLY A 57 -27.78 -11.42 -45.44
C GLY A 57 -26.47 -10.62 -45.35
N GLY A 58 -26.52 -9.35 -44.92
CA GLY A 58 -25.33 -8.50 -44.76
C GLY A 58 -24.47 -8.89 -43.55
N LEU A 59 -23.17 -8.56 -43.62
CA LEU A 59 -22.16 -8.96 -42.65
C LEU A 59 -21.84 -7.85 -41.63
N LEU A 60 -21.97 -8.16 -40.35
CA LEU A 60 -21.55 -7.32 -39.23
C LEU A 60 -20.28 -7.90 -38.60
N ILE A 61 -19.27 -7.04 -38.43
CA ILE A 61 -17.97 -7.42 -37.86
C ILE A 61 -17.69 -6.57 -36.61
N LEU A 62 -17.48 -7.23 -35.48
CA LEU A 62 -17.14 -6.59 -34.21
C LEU A 62 -15.67 -6.79 -33.79
N GLY A 63 -15.27 -6.11 -32.72
CA GLY A 63 -13.98 -6.31 -32.06
C GLY A 63 -13.93 -7.62 -31.27
N GLY A 64 -12.74 -8.20 -31.08
CA GLY A 64 -12.59 -9.53 -30.47
C GLY A 64 -13.11 -9.66 -29.03
N SER A 65 -13.06 -8.57 -28.28
CA SER A 65 -13.60 -8.49 -26.91
C SER A 65 -15.05 -8.01 -26.86
N GLU A 66 -15.68 -7.80 -28.01
CA GLU A 66 -17.03 -7.25 -28.10
C GLU A 66 -18.04 -8.37 -28.36
N THR A 67 -19.02 -8.46 -27.48
CA THR A 67 -20.13 -9.41 -27.55
C THR A 67 -21.43 -8.67 -27.28
N PHE A 68 -22.52 -9.17 -27.87
CA PHE A 68 -23.87 -8.72 -27.57
C PHE A 68 -24.75 -9.95 -27.37
N SER A 69 -25.76 -9.83 -26.52
CA SER A 69 -26.70 -10.90 -26.26
C SER A 69 -27.54 -11.17 -27.52
N PRO A 70 -27.57 -12.41 -28.05
CA PRO A 70 -28.31 -12.76 -29.27
C PRO A 70 -29.83 -12.65 -29.11
N GLN A 71 -30.32 -12.62 -27.86
CA GLN A 71 -31.73 -12.86 -27.53
C GLN A 71 -32.70 -11.79 -28.05
N ASN A 72 -32.20 -10.61 -28.47
CA ASN A 72 -33.03 -9.48 -28.93
C ASN A 72 -32.54 -8.86 -30.25
N THR A 73 -31.81 -9.60 -31.09
CA THR A 73 -31.26 -9.05 -32.34
C THR A 73 -31.45 -10.00 -33.51
N CYS A 74 -31.69 -9.44 -34.69
CA CYS A 74 -31.73 -10.18 -35.95
C CYS A 74 -30.34 -10.62 -36.46
N PHE A 75 -29.31 -10.65 -35.61
CA PHE A 75 -27.93 -10.98 -35.97
C PHE A 75 -27.55 -12.37 -35.49
N GLU A 76 -27.22 -13.26 -36.43
CA GLU A 76 -26.84 -14.64 -36.17
C GLU A 76 -25.32 -14.81 -36.31
N SER A 77 -24.68 -15.47 -35.35
CA SER A 77 -23.22 -15.65 -35.35
C SER A 77 -22.80 -16.73 -36.35
N ILE A 78 -21.84 -16.38 -37.23
CA ILE A 78 -21.18 -17.36 -38.11
C ILE A 78 -19.85 -17.81 -37.51
N SER A 79 -19.11 -16.89 -36.89
CA SER A 79 -17.86 -17.19 -36.19
C SER A 79 -17.84 -16.43 -34.88
N ILE A 80 -18.07 -17.16 -33.78
CA ILE A 80 -18.00 -16.62 -32.41
C ILE A 80 -16.57 -16.12 -32.12
N ARG A 81 -15.56 -16.82 -32.65
CA ARG A 81 -14.14 -16.49 -32.47
C ARG A 81 -13.75 -15.18 -33.14
N ASP A 82 -14.20 -14.99 -34.38
CA ASP A 82 -13.84 -13.84 -35.21
C ASP A 82 -14.88 -12.69 -35.08
N ARG A 83 -15.95 -12.93 -34.32
CA ARG A 83 -17.05 -11.99 -34.04
C ARG A 83 -17.73 -11.52 -35.34
N PHE A 84 -18.03 -12.48 -36.20
CA PHE A 84 -18.76 -12.28 -37.45
C PHE A 84 -20.21 -12.69 -37.28
N TYR A 85 -21.10 -11.80 -37.69
CA TYR A 85 -22.54 -11.98 -37.58
C TYR A 85 -23.22 -11.64 -38.91
N VAL A 86 -24.27 -12.36 -39.27
CA VAL A 86 -25.09 -12.04 -40.44
C VAL A 86 -26.52 -11.76 -40.02
N LYS A 87 -27.11 -10.74 -40.64
CA LYS A 87 -28.50 -10.38 -40.39
C LYS A 87 -29.48 -11.37 -41.03
N ASN A 88 -30.44 -11.87 -40.27
CA ASN A 88 -31.53 -12.74 -40.72
C ASN A 88 -31.04 -13.95 -41.53
N LEU A 89 -29.95 -14.58 -41.09
CA LEU A 89 -29.34 -15.73 -41.78
C LEU A 89 -30.33 -16.89 -41.89
N SER A 90 -31.10 -17.16 -40.85
CA SER A 90 -32.13 -18.21 -40.79
C SER A 90 -33.23 -18.01 -41.83
N SER A 91 -33.53 -16.76 -42.21
CA SER A 91 -34.53 -16.41 -43.24
C SER A 91 -33.96 -16.38 -44.66
N GLN A 92 -32.66 -16.57 -44.86
CA GLN A 92 -32.04 -16.61 -46.19
C GLN A 92 -32.22 -17.97 -46.88
N LYS A 93 -32.10 -17.97 -48.22
CA LYS A 93 -32.15 -19.17 -49.05
C LYS A 93 -31.10 -20.21 -48.63
N GLU A 94 -31.46 -21.50 -48.69
CA GLU A 94 -30.60 -22.63 -48.30
C GLU A 94 -29.21 -22.58 -48.96
N PHE A 95 -29.18 -22.24 -50.26
CA PHE A 95 -27.94 -22.07 -51.03
C PHE A 95 -26.99 -21.04 -50.41
N PHE A 96 -27.51 -19.90 -49.95
CA PHE A 96 -26.70 -18.84 -49.32
C PHE A 96 -26.10 -19.29 -47.98
N LYS A 97 -26.87 -20.03 -47.18
CA LYS A 97 -26.41 -20.61 -45.91
C LYS A 97 -25.26 -21.60 -46.16
N GLN A 98 -25.40 -22.46 -47.16
CA GLN A 98 -24.37 -23.43 -47.55
C GLN A 98 -23.08 -22.73 -48.03
N THR A 99 -23.20 -21.73 -48.91
CA THR A 99 -22.03 -20.97 -49.40
C THR A 99 -21.27 -20.30 -48.25
N ILE A 100 -21.98 -19.69 -47.30
CA ILE A 100 -21.35 -19.09 -46.11
C ILE A 100 -20.58 -20.14 -45.31
N GLN A 101 -21.21 -21.29 -45.02
CA GLN A 101 -20.55 -22.36 -44.29
C GLN A 101 -19.29 -22.87 -45.02
N GLU A 102 -19.35 -23.05 -46.34
CA GLU A 102 -18.22 -23.48 -47.16
C GLU A 102 -17.07 -22.47 -47.15
N VAL A 103 -17.36 -21.18 -47.30
CA VAL A 103 -16.34 -20.11 -47.26
C VAL A 103 -15.59 -20.11 -45.93
N PHE A 104 -16.31 -20.22 -44.81
CA PHE A 104 -15.71 -20.23 -43.48
C PHE A 104 -15.09 -21.59 -43.07
N GLN A 105 -15.39 -22.67 -43.78
CA GLN A 105 -14.79 -24.00 -43.57
C GLN A 105 -13.68 -24.35 -44.58
N SER A 106 -13.50 -23.52 -45.61
CA SER A 106 -12.51 -23.70 -46.69
C SER A 106 -11.08 -23.95 -46.17
N LYS A 107 -10.32 -24.75 -46.92
CA LYS A 107 -8.91 -25.04 -46.63
C LYS A 107 -8.05 -23.77 -46.60
N GLU A 108 -8.39 -22.78 -47.42
CA GLU A 108 -7.72 -21.49 -47.49
C GLU A 108 -8.00 -20.65 -46.23
N ALA A 109 -9.25 -20.54 -45.79
CA ALA A 109 -9.58 -19.87 -44.53
C ALA A 109 -8.86 -20.52 -43.34
N LYS A 110 -8.76 -21.86 -43.30
CA LYS A 110 -8.00 -22.58 -42.27
C LYS A 110 -6.49 -22.28 -42.31
N LYS A 111 -5.89 -22.15 -43.50
CA LYS A 111 -4.49 -21.78 -43.68
C LYS A 111 -4.22 -20.34 -43.19
N PHE A 112 -5.06 -19.38 -43.56
CA PHE A 112 -4.95 -18.00 -43.08
C PHE A 112 -5.15 -17.89 -41.57
N ARG A 113 -6.08 -18.66 -40.99
CA ARG A 113 -6.28 -18.74 -39.54
C ARG A 113 -5.02 -19.20 -38.81
N LYS A 114 -4.35 -20.25 -39.31
CA LYS A 114 -3.11 -20.76 -38.71
C LYS A 114 -1.99 -19.69 -38.68
N ILE A 115 -1.83 -18.96 -39.79
CA ILE A 115 -0.86 -17.86 -39.89
C ILE A 115 -1.17 -16.72 -38.90
N LEU A 116 -2.45 -16.34 -38.77
CA LEU A 116 -2.88 -15.31 -37.83
C LEU A 116 -2.66 -15.72 -36.37
N ASP A 117 -2.90 -16.99 -36.04
CA ASP A 117 -2.68 -17.54 -34.70
C ASP A 117 -1.21 -17.59 -34.32
N GLU A 118 -0.34 -17.97 -35.25
CA GLU A 118 1.11 -17.94 -35.05
C GLU A 118 1.59 -16.50 -34.82
N ARG A 119 1.12 -15.53 -35.61
CA ARG A 119 1.44 -14.10 -35.39
C ARG A 119 0.95 -13.58 -34.05
N ARG A 120 -0.25 -13.98 -33.61
CA ARG A 120 -0.82 -13.56 -32.33
C ARG A 120 -0.04 -14.16 -31.15
N LYS A 121 0.32 -15.45 -31.22
CA LYS A 121 1.20 -16.10 -30.24
C LYS A 121 2.56 -15.41 -30.15
N GLN A 122 3.12 -15.03 -31.30
CA GLN A 122 4.41 -14.34 -31.35
C GLN A 122 4.35 -12.92 -30.77
N SER A 123 3.25 -12.18 -31.00
CA SER A 123 3.02 -10.88 -30.38
C SER A 123 2.89 -10.97 -28.85
N ILE A 124 2.15 -11.97 -28.34
CA ILE A 124 2.02 -12.21 -26.89
C ILE A 124 3.37 -12.57 -26.27
N MET A 125 4.13 -13.46 -26.92
CA MET A 125 5.47 -13.84 -26.48
C MET A 125 6.47 -12.69 -26.52
N ASN A 126 6.33 -11.76 -27.48
CA ASN A 126 7.17 -10.56 -27.54
C ASN A 126 6.81 -9.55 -26.44
N LYS A 127 5.51 -9.31 -26.19
CA LYS A 127 5.05 -8.47 -25.08
C LYS A 127 5.47 -9.04 -23.72
N SER A 128 5.42 -10.35 -23.54
CA SER A 128 5.89 -10.99 -22.30
C SER A 128 7.40 -10.87 -22.14
N LYS A 129 8.18 -10.97 -23.22
CA LYS A 129 9.64 -10.74 -23.20
C LYS A 129 10.00 -9.27 -22.95
N GLU A 130 9.23 -8.33 -23.45
CA GLU A 130 9.39 -6.90 -23.18
C GLU A 130 9.07 -6.57 -21.73
N ALA A 131 7.95 -7.07 -21.19
CA ALA A 131 7.61 -6.95 -19.77
C ALA A 131 8.70 -7.57 -18.86
N GLN A 132 9.22 -8.77 -19.21
CA GLN A 132 10.34 -9.39 -18.49
C GLN A 132 11.64 -8.59 -18.59
N LYS A 133 11.91 -7.92 -19.73
CA LYS A 133 13.06 -7.02 -19.89
C LYS A 133 12.90 -5.76 -19.05
N GLU A 134 11.71 -5.18 -18.95
CA GLU A 134 11.44 -4.01 -18.11
C GLU A 134 11.56 -4.34 -16.61
N ILE A 135 11.05 -5.50 -16.20
CA ILE A 135 11.21 -6.04 -14.84
C ILE A 135 12.70 -6.24 -14.52
N LYS A 136 13.48 -6.85 -15.43
CA LYS A 136 14.95 -7.01 -15.29
C LYS A 136 15.72 -5.69 -15.31
N LYS A 137 15.22 -4.65 -15.99
CA LYS A 137 15.83 -3.31 -16.03
C LYS A 137 15.63 -2.55 -14.71
N HIS A 138 14.59 -2.90 -13.94
CA HIS A 138 14.29 -2.32 -12.62
C HIS A 138 14.76 -3.20 -11.45
N THR A 139 15.37 -4.37 -11.70
CA THR A 139 16.00 -5.19 -10.64
C THR A 139 17.42 -4.68 -10.34
N PRO A 140 17.80 -4.41 -9.08
CA PRO A 140 19.03 -3.70 -8.72
C PRO A 140 20.30 -4.58 -8.72
N GLU A 141 20.50 -5.45 -9.71
CA GLU A 141 21.70 -6.31 -9.76
C GLU A 141 22.93 -5.60 -10.34
N LYS A 142 22.75 -4.64 -11.26
CA LYS A 142 23.88 -3.96 -11.94
C LYS A 142 24.63 -2.96 -11.05
N LYS A 143 24.05 -2.44 -9.97
CA LYS A 143 24.74 -1.51 -9.06
C LYS A 143 25.74 -2.20 -8.12
N ILE A 144 25.66 -3.51 -7.95
CA ILE A 144 26.51 -4.24 -6.98
C ILE A 144 27.92 -4.45 -7.53
N LYS A 145 28.10 -4.65 -8.85
CA LYS A 145 29.43 -4.86 -9.47
C LYS A 145 30.29 -3.59 -9.55
N ASP A 146 29.67 -2.43 -9.70
CA ASP A 146 30.40 -1.16 -9.71
C ASP A 146 30.83 -0.73 -8.29
N ILE A 147 30.02 -1.06 -7.28
CA ILE A 147 30.38 -0.80 -5.87
C ILE A 147 31.50 -1.74 -5.39
N THR A 148 31.56 -2.98 -5.86
CA THR A 148 32.68 -3.90 -5.54
C THR A 148 33.99 -3.43 -6.16
N ARG A 149 33.98 -2.97 -7.43
CA ARG A 149 35.20 -2.43 -8.09
C ARG A 149 35.71 -1.13 -7.44
N ILE A 150 34.82 -0.25 -7.00
CA ILE A 150 35.21 0.99 -6.30
C ILE A 150 35.78 0.70 -4.89
N LYS A 151 35.33 -0.39 -4.23
CA LYS A 151 35.90 -0.83 -2.95
C LYS A 151 37.29 -1.45 -3.10
N GLU A 152 37.53 -2.24 -4.15
CA GLU A 152 38.83 -2.86 -4.39
C GLU A 152 39.92 -1.81 -4.67
N SER A 153 39.66 -0.81 -5.52
CA SER A 153 40.63 0.27 -5.79
C SER A 153 40.89 1.19 -4.58
N SER A 154 39.92 1.32 -3.68
CA SER A 154 40.06 2.09 -2.43
C SER A 154 40.82 1.34 -1.33
N ILE A 155 40.79 0.00 -1.37
CA ILE A 155 41.55 -0.86 -0.44
C ILE A 155 43.03 -0.90 -0.84
N GLU A 156 43.33 -0.97 -2.14
CA GLU A 156 44.72 -0.92 -2.63
C GLU A 156 45.42 0.41 -2.30
N LYS A 157 44.72 1.55 -2.42
CA LYS A 157 45.24 2.86 -2.00
C LYS A 157 45.45 2.97 -0.48
N LYS A 158 44.64 2.28 0.34
CA LYS A 158 44.83 2.23 1.81
C LYS A 158 45.98 1.31 2.25
N ILE A 159 46.26 0.25 1.50
CA ILE A 159 47.41 -0.64 1.76
C ILE A 159 48.73 0.08 1.44
N HIS A 160 48.76 0.94 0.42
CA HIS A 160 49.94 1.75 0.10
C HIS A 160 50.21 2.83 1.17
N HIS A 161 49.15 3.46 1.72
CA HIS A 161 49.28 4.43 2.82
C HIS A 161 49.71 3.80 4.16
N LYS A 162 49.42 2.51 4.39
CA LYS A 162 49.85 1.80 5.60
C LYS A 162 51.34 1.45 5.57
N LYS A 163 51.92 1.20 4.38
CA LYS A 163 53.37 0.97 4.22
C LYS A 163 54.20 2.26 4.38
N THR A 164 53.67 3.43 4.04
CA THR A 164 54.34 4.73 4.29
C THR A 164 54.29 5.13 5.77
N HIS A 165 53.20 4.82 6.49
CA HIS A 165 53.14 5.04 7.94
C HIS A 165 54.08 4.13 8.75
N GLN A 166 54.40 2.93 8.25
CA GLN A 166 55.36 2.03 8.90
C GLN A 166 56.82 2.47 8.70
N LYS A 167 57.10 3.35 7.72
CA LYS A 167 58.42 3.98 7.54
C LYS A 167 58.63 5.25 8.40
N LEU A 168 57.55 5.83 8.93
CA LEU A 168 57.61 7.02 9.80
C LEU A 168 57.60 6.69 11.31
N LEU A 169 57.36 5.43 11.71
CA LEU A 169 57.39 4.99 13.10
C LEU A 169 58.75 4.42 13.58
N ASN A 170 59.81 4.52 12.76
CA ASN A 170 61.16 4.08 13.14
C ASN A 170 62.09 5.22 13.62
N ILE A 171 61.56 6.41 13.89
CA ILE A 171 62.32 7.52 14.48
C ILE A 171 61.75 7.87 15.86
N SER A 172 61.88 6.94 16.81
CA SER A 172 61.75 7.23 18.27
C SER A 172 62.26 6.05 19.11
N LYS A 173 63.50 5.63 18.85
CA LYS A 173 64.36 5.04 19.88
C LYS A 173 65.56 5.95 20.04
N ARG A 174 65.43 6.96 20.91
CA ARG A 174 66.57 7.68 21.48
C ARG A 174 66.49 7.54 23.01
N GLN A 175 67.63 7.24 23.60
CA GLN A 175 67.85 6.96 25.02
C GLN A 175 67.37 8.10 25.92
N PRO A 176 67.03 7.85 27.19
CA PRO A 176 66.68 8.91 28.12
C PRO A 176 67.95 9.70 28.49
N ALA A 177 67.95 10.99 28.16
CA ALA A 177 68.88 11.97 28.70
C ALA A 177 68.17 12.75 29.81
N GLU A 178 68.87 12.93 30.93
CA GLU A 178 68.44 13.75 32.07
C GLU A 178 68.20 15.20 31.65
N VAL A 179 67.10 15.81 32.11
CA VAL A 179 66.98 17.27 32.21
C VAL A 179 66.19 17.63 33.46
N ARG A 180 66.83 18.43 34.32
CA ARG A 180 66.29 19.10 35.52
C ARG A 180 65.11 20.00 35.14
N ILE A 181 64.07 20.01 35.97
CA ILE A 181 63.07 21.09 35.97
C ILE A 181 63.06 21.74 37.35
N THR A 182 63.42 23.02 37.33
CA THR A 182 63.32 24.01 38.39
C THR A 182 61.86 24.40 38.65
N GLY A 183 61.53 24.60 39.93
CA GLY A 183 60.49 25.51 40.39
C GLY A 183 59.04 25.10 40.21
N ILE A 184 58.37 24.74 41.31
CA ILE A 184 57.14 25.39 41.81
C ILE A 184 57.00 25.02 43.28
N VAL A 185 56.82 26.05 44.10
CA VAL A 185 56.64 26.02 45.55
C VAL A 185 55.25 25.50 45.88
N VAL A 186 55.15 24.49 46.74
CA VAL A 186 53.93 24.20 47.51
C VAL A 186 54.33 24.10 48.97
N ASN A 187 53.88 25.10 49.72
CA ASN A 187 54.09 25.29 51.14
C ASN A 187 53.26 24.27 51.91
N ASN A 188 53.89 23.44 52.75
CA ASN A 188 53.23 22.71 53.83
C ASN A 188 54.16 22.65 55.03
N ASN A 189 53.93 23.58 55.95
CA ASN A 189 54.51 23.64 57.28
C ASN A 189 54.32 22.31 58.03
N TYR A 190 55.42 21.66 58.41
CA TYR A 190 55.56 20.98 59.71
C TYR A 190 57.05 20.90 60.04
N ASN A 191 57.46 21.75 61.00
CA ASN A 191 58.82 21.88 61.51
C ASN A 191 59.17 20.71 62.43
N GLY A 192 60.30 20.05 62.15
CA GLY A 192 61.03 19.22 63.10
C GLY A 192 62.46 19.72 63.17
N ASP A 193 62.73 20.62 64.11
CA ASP A 193 64.06 21.11 64.48
C ASP A 193 64.53 20.32 65.71
N LEU A 194 65.72 19.71 65.62
CA LEU A 194 66.53 19.26 66.75
C LEU A 194 68.01 19.28 66.31
N SER A 195 68.56 20.48 66.30
CA SER A 195 69.91 20.87 66.71
C SER A 195 71.02 19.79 66.78
N GLN A 196 72.06 19.98 65.97
CA GLN A 196 73.40 19.41 66.19
C GLN A 196 74.12 20.12 67.35
N LYS A 197 74.69 19.35 68.28
CA LYS A 197 75.89 19.72 69.06
C LYS A 197 76.78 18.48 69.24
N LYS A 198 78.09 18.66 69.05
CA LYS A 198 79.18 17.69 69.28
C LYS A 198 79.21 17.18 70.73
N PRO A 199 79.92 16.08 71.03
CA PRO A 199 81.28 16.25 71.57
C PRO A 199 82.29 15.15 71.18
N ASP A 200 83.50 15.36 71.67
CA ASP A 200 84.78 14.73 71.34
C ASP A 200 84.97 13.27 71.82
N THR A 201 86.12 12.75 71.38
CA THR A 201 86.83 11.49 71.70
C THR A 201 86.71 10.95 73.13
N VAL A 202 86.80 9.63 73.29
CA VAL A 202 87.75 8.88 74.17
C VAL A 202 87.48 7.36 74.13
N SER A 203 88.59 6.64 74.31
CA SER A 203 88.86 5.21 74.15
C SER A 203 88.57 4.34 75.41
N ALA A 204 88.51 3.02 75.16
CA ALA A 204 88.98 1.89 75.99
C ALA A 204 88.21 1.38 77.24
N ASN A 205 87.96 0.06 77.19
CA ASN A 205 88.15 -0.98 78.23
C ASN A 205 87.66 -0.74 79.67
N LYS A 206 86.85 -1.69 80.19
CA LYS A 206 87.32 -2.70 81.16
C LYS A 206 86.20 -3.66 81.61
N LYS A 207 86.57 -4.95 81.66
CA LYS A 207 85.89 -6.05 82.35
C LYS A 207 85.63 -5.70 83.81
N HIS A 208 84.45 -6.04 84.34
CA HIS A 208 84.24 -6.22 85.78
C HIS A 208 83.75 -7.63 86.08
N LYS A 209 84.53 -8.32 86.92
CA LYS A 209 84.23 -9.63 87.53
C LYS A 209 83.01 -9.49 88.44
N ILE A 210 81.99 -10.30 88.24
CA ILE A 210 80.86 -10.44 89.17
C ILE A 210 81.19 -11.54 90.18
N ARG A 211 81.16 -11.17 91.47
CA ARG A 211 81.25 -12.06 92.63
C ARG A 211 79.92 -12.81 92.78
N ILE A 212 79.99 -14.13 92.87
CA ILE A 212 78.86 -15.03 93.10
C ILE A 212 78.69 -15.22 94.61
N SER A 213 77.54 -14.85 95.18
CA SER A 213 76.96 -15.62 96.30
C SER A 213 75.49 -15.27 96.59
N LYS A 214 74.65 -16.31 96.58
CA LYS A 214 73.32 -16.48 97.22
C LYS A 214 72.16 -15.64 96.68
N ASP A 215 71.32 -16.23 95.82
CA ASP A 215 70.08 -15.57 95.36
C ASP A 215 68.92 -16.55 95.01
N GLN A 216 68.61 -17.52 95.90
CA GLN A 216 67.55 -18.52 95.64
C GLN A 216 66.14 -17.89 95.45
N THR A 217 65.84 -16.78 96.12
CA THR A 217 64.57 -16.05 96.03
C THR A 217 64.43 -15.21 94.75
N LYS A 218 65.54 -14.62 94.29
CA LYS A 218 65.61 -13.96 92.96
C LYS A 218 65.53 -14.98 91.84
N ILE A 219 66.15 -16.15 92.00
CA ILE A 219 66.05 -17.27 91.05
C ILE A 219 64.60 -17.74 90.91
N ASN A 220 63.84 -17.85 92.01
CA ASN A 220 62.43 -18.25 91.95
C ASN A 220 61.53 -17.18 91.31
N LYS A 221 61.74 -15.89 91.60
CA LYS A 221 61.04 -14.78 90.92
C LYS A 221 61.37 -14.72 89.43
N LEU A 222 62.64 -14.97 89.06
CA LEU A 222 63.07 -15.03 87.66
C LEU A 222 62.43 -16.21 86.93
N LYS A 223 62.32 -17.39 87.56
CA LYS A 223 61.62 -18.55 87.00
C LYS A 223 60.14 -18.27 86.74
N GLN A 224 59.45 -17.61 87.66
CA GLN A 224 58.04 -17.25 87.49
C GLN A 224 57.83 -16.17 86.41
N LEU A 225 58.77 -15.24 86.29
CA LEU A 225 58.77 -14.25 85.21
C LEU A 225 59.04 -14.91 83.85
N GLU A 226 59.96 -15.87 83.79
CA GLU A 226 60.29 -16.65 82.60
C GLU A 226 59.08 -17.48 82.13
N GLU A 227 58.32 -18.06 83.06
CA GLU A 227 57.09 -18.80 82.75
C GLU A 227 55.97 -17.87 82.22
N ASN A 228 55.80 -16.68 82.81
CA ASN A 228 54.87 -15.67 82.31
C ASN A 228 55.26 -15.12 80.93
N LEU A 229 56.57 -14.95 80.67
CA LEU A 229 57.08 -14.53 79.37
C LEU A 229 56.84 -15.61 78.32
N LYS A 230 57.10 -16.89 78.63
CA LYS A 230 56.77 -18.03 77.75
C LYS A 230 55.29 -18.09 77.42
N ASN A 231 54.42 -17.90 78.39
CA ASN A 231 52.96 -17.88 78.16
C ASN A 231 52.53 -16.70 77.27
N ARG A 232 53.16 -15.53 77.42
CA ARG A 232 52.89 -14.35 76.60
C ARG A 232 53.42 -14.50 75.17
N GLU A 233 54.60 -15.10 75.00
CA GLU A 233 55.14 -15.49 73.70
C GLU A 233 54.20 -16.46 72.98
N LEU A 234 53.72 -17.50 73.67
CA LEU A 234 52.76 -18.46 73.11
C LEU A 234 51.44 -17.79 72.66
N MET A 235 50.96 -16.80 73.41
CA MET A 235 49.74 -16.05 73.06
C MET A 235 49.97 -15.11 71.85
N ILE A 236 51.15 -14.51 71.74
CA ILE A 236 51.54 -13.70 70.57
C ILE A 236 51.62 -14.60 69.34
N GLU A 237 52.25 -15.76 69.47
CA GLU A 237 52.40 -16.73 68.38
C GLU A 237 51.04 -17.22 67.86
N LYS A 238 50.11 -17.58 68.76
CA LYS A 238 48.71 -17.93 68.40
C LYS A 238 47.98 -16.79 67.69
N ARG A 239 48.20 -15.55 68.11
CA ARG A 239 47.57 -14.37 67.50
C ARG A 239 48.15 -14.08 66.12
N ASP A 240 49.46 -14.24 65.95
CA ASP A 240 50.13 -14.12 64.65
C ASP A 240 49.67 -15.19 63.67
N GLU A 241 49.43 -16.42 64.14
CA GLU A 241 48.83 -17.48 63.32
C GLU A 241 47.41 -17.14 62.86
N LEU A 242 46.56 -16.62 63.76
CA LEU A 242 45.21 -16.18 63.41
C LEU A 242 45.22 -15.03 62.40
N LEU A 243 46.09 -14.04 62.58
CA LEU A 243 46.26 -12.93 61.65
C LEU A 243 46.75 -13.40 60.27
N LYS A 244 47.68 -14.35 60.22
CA LYS A 244 48.13 -14.97 58.96
C LYS A 244 46.98 -15.68 58.26
N LEU A 245 46.16 -16.43 59.00
CA LEU A 245 45.01 -17.13 58.45
C LEU A 245 43.95 -16.16 57.89
N GLU A 246 43.67 -15.06 58.60
CA GLU A 246 42.70 -14.05 58.19
C GLU A 246 43.18 -13.26 56.95
N ASN A 247 44.45 -12.87 56.92
CA ASN A 247 45.06 -12.24 55.74
C ASN A 247 45.03 -13.16 54.52
N ALA A 248 45.28 -14.47 54.69
CA ALA A 248 45.16 -15.44 53.61
C ALA A 248 43.72 -15.55 53.07
N LYS A 249 42.71 -15.44 53.94
CA LYS A 249 41.28 -15.39 53.52
C LYS A 249 40.96 -14.10 52.75
N LEU A 250 41.46 -12.96 53.21
CA LEU A 250 41.26 -11.67 52.55
C LEU A 250 41.95 -11.61 51.18
N GLU A 251 43.16 -12.17 51.04
CA GLU A 251 43.83 -12.27 49.76
C GLU A 251 43.05 -13.13 48.76
N LYS A 252 42.49 -14.25 49.20
CA LYS A 252 41.61 -15.08 48.34
C LYS A 252 40.39 -14.30 47.87
N LYS A 253 39.72 -13.56 48.76
CA LYS A 253 38.59 -12.68 48.40
C LYS A 253 39.02 -11.60 47.40
N ARG A 254 40.16 -10.95 47.61
CA ARG A 254 40.70 -9.92 46.71
C ARG A 254 41.00 -10.46 45.32
N LYS A 255 41.60 -11.66 45.23
CA LYS A 255 41.85 -12.35 43.96
C LYS A 255 40.55 -12.67 43.21
N ASN A 256 39.51 -13.12 43.91
CA ASN A 256 38.20 -13.39 43.30
C ASN A 256 37.51 -12.10 42.81
N LEU A 257 37.54 -11.03 43.61
CA LEU A 257 37.03 -9.72 43.23
C LEU A 257 37.72 -9.18 41.97
N ASN A 258 39.04 -9.29 41.88
CA ASN A 258 39.79 -8.85 40.70
C ASN A 258 39.42 -9.64 39.43
N LYS A 259 39.17 -10.95 39.56
CA LYS A 259 38.68 -11.77 38.43
C LYS A 259 37.30 -11.32 37.96
N LEU A 260 36.38 -11.08 38.89
CA LEU A 260 35.04 -10.56 38.61
C LEU A 260 35.10 -9.19 37.93
N PHE A 261 35.92 -8.27 38.45
CA PHE A 261 36.09 -6.93 37.89
C PHE A 261 36.63 -6.97 36.46
N LYS A 262 37.62 -7.85 36.19
CA LYS A 262 38.14 -8.06 34.83
C LYS A 262 37.07 -8.56 33.87
N SER A 263 36.25 -9.52 34.31
CA SER A 263 35.12 -10.04 33.51
C SER A 263 34.04 -8.96 33.25
N ALA A 264 33.74 -8.13 34.26
CA ALA A 264 32.79 -7.03 34.12
C ALA A 264 33.26 -6.00 33.08
N ASN A 265 34.53 -5.57 33.15
CA ASN A 265 35.11 -4.63 32.20
C ASN A 265 35.12 -5.16 30.76
N GLU A 266 35.36 -6.46 30.58
CA GLU A 266 35.29 -7.09 29.25
C GLU A 266 33.85 -7.09 28.70
N LYS A 267 32.84 -7.32 29.55
CA LYS A 267 31.43 -7.25 29.14
C LYS A 267 31.02 -5.82 28.83
N GLU A 268 31.42 -4.85 29.65
CA GLU A 268 31.16 -3.43 29.42
C GLU A 268 31.74 -2.95 28.09
N LYS A 269 32.98 -3.36 27.78
CA LYS A 269 33.61 -3.05 26.50
C LYS A 269 32.82 -3.61 25.31
N LYS A 270 32.33 -4.86 25.40
CA LYS A 270 31.49 -5.46 24.35
C LYS A 270 30.16 -4.72 24.16
N VAL A 271 29.55 -4.25 25.24
CA VAL A 271 28.32 -3.45 25.18
C VAL A 271 28.59 -2.11 24.51
N ASN A 272 29.67 -1.42 24.88
CA ASN A 272 30.06 -0.14 24.28
C ASN A 272 30.36 -0.27 22.77
N ASP A 273 30.99 -1.37 22.34
CA ASP A 273 31.24 -1.63 20.92
C ASP A 273 29.91 -1.84 20.16
N LYS A 274 28.94 -2.55 20.75
CA LYS A 274 27.59 -2.70 20.16
C LYS A 274 26.84 -1.37 20.09
N ILE A 275 26.91 -0.52 21.12
CA ILE A 275 26.28 0.80 21.11
C ILE A 275 26.80 1.64 19.92
N ARG A 276 28.13 1.66 19.70
CA ARG A 276 28.73 2.35 18.54
C ARG A 276 28.26 1.78 17.20
N GLU A 277 28.02 0.49 17.12
CA GLU A 277 27.48 -0.14 15.91
C GLU A 277 26.03 0.29 15.66
N PHE A 278 25.19 0.29 16.70
CA PHE A 278 23.81 0.78 16.63
C PHE A 278 23.73 2.25 16.24
N GLU A 279 24.59 3.11 16.78
CA GLU A 279 24.65 4.53 16.38
C GLU A 279 24.98 4.72 14.89
N ARG A 280 25.89 3.91 14.35
CA ARG A 280 26.19 3.92 12.90
C ARG A 280 25.01 3.45 12.06
N LEU A 281 24.26 2.48 12.56
CA LEU A 281 23.06 1.94 11.90
C LEU A 281 21.91 2.96 11.92
N LYS A 282 21.69 3.61 13.06
CA LYS A 282 20.73 4.72 13.21
C LYS A 282 20.99 5.84 12.20
N LYS A 283 22.23 6.32 12.12
CA LYS A 283 22.62 7.35 11.13
C LYS A 283 22.41 6.93 9.68
N ARG A 284 22.49 5.63 9.36
CA ARG A 284 22.18 5.12 8.01
C ARG A 284 20.69 5.08 7.73
N LEU A 285 19.88 4.75 8.73
CA LEU A 285 18.42 4.73 8.62
C LEU A 285 17.87 6.15 8.45
N GLU A 286 18.33 7.11 9.27
CA GLU A 286 17.94 8.53 9.16
C GLU A 286 18.22 9.08 7.76
N LYS A 287 19.40 8.76 7.18
CA LYS A 287 19.72 9.15 5.80
C LYS A 287 18.82 8.50 4.74
N ARG A 288 18.35 7.28 4.97
CA ARG A 288 17.43 6.59 4.05
C ARG A 288 16.03 7.20 4.14
N GLU A 289 15.58 7.51 5.34
CA GLU A 289 14.30 8.14 5.62
C GLU A 289 14.19 9.50 4.93
N GLN A 290 15.21 10.35 5.04
CA GLN A 290 15.28 11.64 4.32
C GLN A 290 15.14 11.49 2.80
N VAL A 291 15.75 10.44 2.21
CA VAL A 291 15.64 10.17 0.77
C VAL A 291 14.25 9.67 0.39
N ILE A 292 13.58 8.92 1.28
CA ILE A 292 12.21 8.44 1.07
C ILE A 292 11.25 9.63 1.12
N GLU A 293 11.33 10.48 2.15
CA GLU A 293 10.50 11.68 2.25
C GLU A 293 10.64 12.60 1.02
N GLN A 294 11.88 12.78 0.52
CA GLN A 294 12.11 13.59 -0.67
C GLN A 294 11.44 12.99 -1.90
N ARG A 295 11.43 11.66 -2.03
CA ARG A 295 10.76 10.96 -3.13
C ARG A 295 9.25 11.02 -3.00
N GLU A 296 8.71 10.89 -1.79
CA GLU A 296 7.27 11.02 -1.54
C GLU A 296 6.76 12.40 -1.93
N ARG A 297 7.47 13.47 -1.56
CA ARG A 297 7.14 14.84 -2.03
C ARG A 297 7.13 14.94 -3.55
N GLN A 298 8.16 14.42 -4.22
CA GLN A 298 8.21 14.42 -5.69
C GLN A 298 7.07 13.63 -6.34
N LEU A 299 6.64 12.52 -5.72
CA LEU A 299 5.51 11.73 -6.18
C LEU A 299 4.19 12.49 -5.96
N GLN A 300 4.03 13.14 -4.81
CA GLN A 300 2.85 13.95 -4.51
C GLN A 300 2.70 15.13 -5.48
N ASP A 301 3.81 15.83 -5.80
CA ASP A 301 3.81 16.92 -6.77
C ASP A 301 3.42 16.44 -8.17
N ARG A 302 3.91 15.26 -8.59
CA ARG A 302 3.50 14.64 -9.86
C ARG A 302 2.03 14.21 -9.84
N PHE A 303 1.55 13.68 -8.73
CA PHE A 303 0.15 13.28 -8.58
C PHE A 303 -0.77 14.50 -8.71
N ASN A 304 -0.43 15.61 -8.05
CA ASN A 304 -1.14 16.87 -8.15
C ASN A 304 -1.12 17.42 -9.60
N GLN A 305 0.02 17.33 -10.29
CA GLN A 305 0.10 17.71 -11.70
C GLN A 305 -0.79 16.85 -12.60
N VAL A 306 -0.77 15.53 -12.42
CA VAL A 306 -1.65 14.62 -13.17
C VAL A 306 -3.11 14.95 -12.91
N GLY A 307 -3.50 15.17 -11.65
CA GLY A 307 -4.85 15.61 -11.30
C GLY A 307 -5.23 16.93 -11.97
N TYR A 308 -4.32 17.91 -12.00
CA TYR A 308 -4.53 19.18 -12.69
C TYR A 308 -4.70 19.01 -14.21
N TYR A 309 -3.87 18.18 -14.85
CA TYR A 309 -3.98 17.90 -16.29
C TYR A 309 -5.26 17.14 -16.63
N SER A 310 -5.66 16.18 -15.80
CA SER A 310 -6.93 15.47 -15.93
C SER A 310 -8.11 16.43 -15.81
N LYS A 311 -8.12 17.33 -14.81
CA LYS A 311 -9.14 18.39 -14.68
C LYS A 311 -9.17 19.30 -15.91
N LYS A 312 -8.03 19.69 -16.47
CA LYS A 312 -7.95 20.48 -17.72
C LYS A 312 -8.46 19.74 -18.96
N ILE A 313 -8.17 18.45 -19.10
CA ILE A 313 -8.66 17.63 -20.21
C ILE A 313 -10.18 17.50 -20.13
N ILE A 314 -10.70 17.21 -18.93
CA ILE A 314 -12.14 17.10 -18.67
C ILE A 314 -12.84 18.45 -18.90
N GLN A 315 -12.28 19.57 -18.43
CA GLN A 315 -12.82 20.90 -18.72
C GLN A 315 -12.84 21.20 -20.23
N ARG A 316 -11.82 20.77 -20.98
CA ARG A 316 -11.82 20.90 -22.44
C ARG A 316 -12.84 20.00 -23.10
N GLU A 317 -13.01 18.77 -22.64
CA GLU A 317 -14.06 17.85 -23.13
C GLU A 317 -15.45 18.37 -22.82
N ILE A 318 -15.66 18.95 -21.63
CA ILE A 318 -16.90 19.65 -21.25
C ILE A 318 -17.11 20.88 -22.12
N GLN A 319 -16.10 21.71 -22.37
CA GLN A 319 -16.22 22.86 -23.28
C GLN A 319 -16.51 22.44 -24.72
N ILE A 320 -15.92 21.33 -25.18
CA ILE A 320 -16.21 20.74 -26.50
C ILE A 320 -17.65 20.21 -26.56
N ASN A 321 -18.14 19.63 -25.46
CA ASN A 321 -19.52 19.17 -25.32
C ASN A 321 -20.52 20.33 -25.21
N ILE A 322 -20.19 21.39 -24.47
CA ILE A 322 -20.98 22.64 -24.37
C ILE A 322 -21.01 23.35 -25.73
N ASN A 323 -19.88 23.50 -26.42
CA ASN A 323 -19.84 24.08 -27.76
C ASN A 323 -20.58 23.22 -28.81
N SER A 324 -20.79 21.92 -28.55
CA SER A 324 -21.65 21.06 -29.38
C SER A 324 -23.12 21.02 -28.92
N THR A 325 -23.45 21.65 -27.79
CA THR A 325 -24.83 21.90 -27.33
C THR A 325 -25.26 23.38 -27.47
N GLU A 326 -24.34 24.32 -27.65
CA GLU A 326 -24.61 25.77 -27.81
C GLU A 326 -25.27 26.19 -29.14
N ILE A 327 -25.74 25.26 -29.97
CA ILE A 327 -26.67 25.57 -31.06
C ILE A 327 -28.14 25.54 -30.57
N GLU A 328 -28.43 25.02 -29.39
CA GLU A 328 -29.78 25.03 -28.83
C GLU A 328 -29.76 25.56 -27.39
N LEU A 329 -30.43 26.71 -27.20
CA LEU A 329 -30.76 27.37 -25.92
C LEU A 329 -29.75 28.40 -25.42
N ARG A 330 -29.73 29.55 -26.09
CA ARG A 330 -29.52 30.83 -25.39
C ARG A 330 -30.78 31.18 -24.58
N GLU A 331 -30.51 31.76 -23.41
CA GLU A 331 -31.41 32.45 -22.48
C GLU A 331 -32.10 31.61 -21.40
N LYS A 332 -31.47 31.60 -20.21
CA LYS A 332 -32.00 32.04 -18.90
C LYS A 332 -31.47 31.18 -17.75
N SER A 333 -30.45 31.69 -17.06
CA SER A 333 -30.48 32.09 -15.64
C SER A 333 -29.06 32.07 -15.10
N GLU A 334 -28.57 33.24 -14.66
CA GLU A 334 -27.37 33.35 -13.85
C GLU A 334 -27.59 32.54 -12.56
N VAL A 335 -26.79 31.48 -12.37
CA VAL A 335 -26.78 30.70 -11.14
C VAL A 335 -25.48 31.02 -10.40
N ASP A 336 -25.66 31.50 -9.18
CA ASP A 336 -24.61 31.87 -8.23
C ASP A 336 -23.57 30.74 -8.08
N PHE A 337 -22.29 31.09 -8.26
CA PHE A 337 -21.19 30.13 -8.28
C PHE A 337 -20.62 29.99 -6.87
N ASN A 338 -20.96 28.90 -6.16
CA ASN A 338 -20.32 28.56 -4.90
C ASN A 338 -19.01 27.77 -5.17
N PRO A 339 -17.80 28.28 -4.85
CA PRO A 339 -16.52 27.68 -5.24
C PRO A 339 -16.17 26.35 -4.53
N PHE A 340 -17.03 25.86 -3.64
CA PHE A 340 -16.77 24.69 -2.80
C PHE A 340 -17.60 23.44 -3.16
N ASP A 341 -18.57 23.54 -4.08
CA ASP A 341 -19.32 22.37 -4.55
C ASP A 341 -18.55 21.66 -5.68
N GLU A 342 -17.72 20.67 -5.33
CA GLU A 342 -17.20 19.72 -6.31
C GLU A 342 -18.38 18.94 -6.92
N LYS A 343 -18.84 19.34 -8.12
CA LYS A 343 -19.89 18.63 -8.86
C LYS A 343 -19.49 17.15 -9.07
N ARG A 344 -20.10 16.25 -8.29
CA ARG A 344 -19.98 14.80 -8.44
C ARG A 344 -20.88 14.32 -9.57
N TYR A 345 -20.31 13.64 -10.56
CA TYR A 345 -21.01 13.19 -11.77
C TYR A 345 -21.83 11.90 -11.59
N ASP A 346 -21.52 11.14 -10.55
CA ASP A 346 -22.09 9.85 -10.20
C ASP A 346 -23.23 9.95 -9.15
N ARG A 347 -23.52 11.18 -8.68
CA ARG A 347 -24.63 11.46 -7.77
C ARG A 347 -25.92 11.71 -8.56
N VAL A 348 -26.97 10.97 -8.24
CA VAL A 348 -28.32 11.20 -8.79
C VAL A 348 -29.00 12.32 -8.02
N VAL A 349 -29.45 13.34 -8.75
CA VAL A 349 -30.15 14.52 -8.21
C VAL A 349 -31.57 14.66 -8.78
N GLU A 350 -31.86 14.03 -9.92
CA GLU A 350 -33.16 14.12 -10.58
C GLU A 350 -34.23 13.29 -9.86
N ILE A 351 -35.31 13.95 -9.45
CA ILE A 351 -36.44 13.34 -8.73
C ILE A 351 -37.56 13.03 -9.73
N ASN A 352 -38.12 11.82 -9.66
CA ASN A 352 -39.27 11.45 -10.49
C ASN A 352 -40.60 12.04 -9.95
N SER A 353 -41.69 11.88 -10.70
CA SER A 353 -43.04 12.34 -10.29
C SER A 353 -43.57 11.71 -8.99
N LYS A 354 -42.96 10.62 -8.52
CA LYS A 354 -43.30 9.91 -7.27
C LYS A 354 -42.40 10.31 -6.09
N LYS A 355 -41.54 11.33 -6.23
CA LYS A 355 -40.57 11.76 -5.22
C LYS A 355 -39.47 10.72 -4.91
N GLU A 356 -39.08 9.94 -5.92
CA GLU A 356 -38.09 8.88 -5.80
C GLU A 356 -36.85 9.21 -6.63
N LEU A 357 -35.67 8.92 -6.07
CA LEU A 357 -34.41 8.92 -6.81
C LEU A 357 -34.17 7.51 -7.36
N ILE A 358 -34.25 7.36 -8.68
CA ILE A 358 -33.94 6.09 -9.37
C ILE A 358 -32.44 6.04 -9.58
N ILE A 359 -31.78 5.04 -9.00
CA ILE A 359 -30.32 4.93 -8.99
C ILE A 359 -29.90 3.97 -10.11
N PRO A 360 -29.25 4.45 -11.17
CA PRO A 360 -28.72 3.59 -12.22
C PRO A 360 -27.42 2.89 -11.78
N SER A 361 -27.09 1.81 -12.49
CA SER A 361 -25.84 1.05 -12.29
C SER A 361 -24.61 1.95 -12.35
N GLY A 362 -23.81 1.91 -11.29
CA GLY A 362 -22.58 2.68 -11.13
C GLY A 362 -22.74 4.07 -10.49
N TYR A 363 -23.95 4.43 -10.06
CA TYR A 363 -24.28 5.71 -9.43
C TYR A 363 -24.72 5.51 -7.97
N TYR A 364 -24.85 6.62 -7.25
CA TYR A 364 -25.44 6.65 -5.92
C TYR A 364 -26.45 7.80 -5.78
N GLY A 365 -27.35 7.67 -4.81
CA GLY A 365 -28.26 8.70 -4.37
C GLY A 365 -28.05 8.96 -2.89
N LEU A 366 -28.22 10.20 -2.47
CA LEU A 366 -28.12 10.61 -1.06
C LEU A 366 -29.25 11.58 -0.74
N ILE A 367 -29.98 11.28 0.34
CA ILE A 367 -31.04 12.10 0.91
C ILE A 367 -30.59 12.54 2.30
N ASN A 368 -30.62 13.85 2.53
CA ASN A 368 -30.31 14.50 3.80
C ASN A 368 -31.32 15.63 4.00
N SER A 369 -31.72 15.87 5.25
CA SER A 369 -32.59 16.97 5.67
C SER A 369 -32.06 18.36 5.29
N PHE A 370 -30.75 18.52 5.08
CA PHE A 370 -30.09 19.79 4.73
C PHE A 370 -29.77 19.95 3.24
N ASP A 371 -30.08 18.95 2.40
CA ASP A 371 -29.67 18.95 1.00
C ASP A 371 -30.75 19.55 0.09
N GLN A 372 -30.34 20.14 -1.05
CA GLN A 372 -31.23 20.84 -1.98
C GLN A 372 -32.35 19.95 -2.54
N ASN A 373 -32.19 18.62 -2.45
CA ASN A 373 -33.18 17.59 -2.82
C ASN A 373 -34.31 17.39 -1.79
N THR A 374 -34.68 18.43 -1.04
CA THR A 374 -35.72 18.47 0.02
C THR A 374 -37.09 17.82 -0.30
N SER A 375 -37.35 17.39 -1.54
CA SER A 375 -38.59 16.72 -1.94
C SER A 375 -38.50 15.20 -2.14
N ALA A 376 -37.30 14.60 -2.21
CA ALA A 376 -37.16 13.15 -2.40
C ALA A 376 -37.35 12.41 -1.07
N THR A 377 -38.19 11.38 -1.07
CA THR A 377 -38.51 10.59 0.13
C THR A 377 -38.11 9.13 -0.02
N LYS A 378 -37.65 8.72 -1.21
CA LYS A 378 -37.31 7.33 -1.51
C LYS A 378 -36.11 7.23 -2.43
N LEU A 379 -35.34 6.16 -2.26
CA LEU A 379 -34.26 5.74 -3.16
C LEU A 379 -34.67 4.41 -3.79
N SER A 380 -34.58 4.22 -5.10
CA SER A 380 -35.03 2.99 -5.77
C SER A 380 -34.03 2.46 -6.80
N ILE A 381 -33.90 1.14 -6.89
CA ILE A 381 -33.17 0.45 -7.95
C ILE A 381 -34.08 -0.63 -8.54
N GLU A 382 -34.13 -0.70 -9.87
CA GLU A 382 -34.84 -1.75 -10.60
C GLU A 382 -33.83 -2.72 -11.23
N GLY A 383 -34.12 -4.03 -11.17
CA GLY A 383 -33.33 -5.03 -11.88
C GLY A 383 -31.96 -5.35 -11.27
N LEU A 384 -31.87 -5.53 -9.95
CA LEU A 384 -30.67 -6.08 -9.30
C LEU A 384 -30.49 -7.56 -9.64
N GLY A 385 -29.68 -7.82 -10.66
CA GLY A 385 -29.17 -9.14 -11.02
C GLY A 385 -27.94 -9.53 -10.20
N SER A 386 -26.80 -9.72 -10.89
CA SER A 386 -25.49 -9.98 -10.26
C SER A 386 -24.90 -8.76 -9.53
N SER A 387 -25.49 -7.58 -9.72
CA SER A 387 -25.15 -6.34 -9.03
C SER A 387 -25.65 -6.35 -7.59
N VAL A 388 -25.03 -5.52 -6.75
CA VAL A 388 -25.35 -5.38 -5.33
C VAL A 388 -25.76 -3.94 -5.06
N ALA A 389 -26.90 -3.75 -4.42
CA ALA A 389 -27.26 -2.48 -3.82
C ALA A 389 -26.71 -2.42 -2.40
N LEU A 390 -26.01 -1.34 -2.10
CA LEU A 390 -25.54 -1.01 -0.76
C LEU A 390 -26.30 0.21 -0.28
N VAL A 391 -27.01 0.09 0.84
CA VAL A 391 -27.60 1.21 1.56
C VAL A 391 -26.76 1.46 2.80
N LEU A 392 -26.30 2.70 2.98
CA LEU A 392 -25.71 3.19 4.22
C LEU A 392 -26.64 4.24 4.80
N ARG A 393 -26.90 4.16 6.10
CA ARG A 393 -27.83 5.06 6.77
C ARG A 393 -27.34 5.46 8.15
N ASP A 394 -27.61 6.72 8.48
CA ASP A 394 -27.55 7.26 9.84
C ASP A 394 -28.96 7.74 10.20
N PRO A 395 -29.78 6.89 10.85
CA PRO A 395 -31.16 7.22 11.17
C PRO A 395 -31.28 8.32 12.23
N ILE A 396 -30.22 8.56 13.02
CA ILE A 396 -30.24 9.60 14.06
C ILE A 396 -30.10 10.98 13.43
N ASN A 397 -29.23 11.12 12.42
CA ASN A 397 -29.01 12.39 11.71
C ASN A 397 -29.86 12.51 10.43
N ASN A 398 -30.71 11.53 10.12
CA ASN A 398 -31.57 11.47 8.91
C ASN A 398 -30.77 11.61 7.61
N ILE A 399 -29.68 10.85 7.48
CA ILE A 399 -28.83 10.84 6.29
C ILE A 399 -28.81 9.42 5.74
N PHE A 400 -29.25 9.29 4.49
CA PHE A 400 -29.44 8.01 3.83
C PHE A 400 -28.80 8.05 2.46
N ALA A 401 -28.00 7.04 2.14
CA ALA A 401 -27.46 6.89 0.79
C ALA A 401 -27.58 5.46 0.30
N MET A 402 -27.78 5.32 -1.01
CA MET A 402 -27.85 4.03 -1.68
C MET A 402 -26.97 4.06 -2.93
N ALA A 403 -26.18 3.01 -3.16
CA ALA A 403 -25.32 2.86 -4.32
C ALA A 403 -25.65 1.57 -5.09
N HIS A 404 -25.55 1.63 -6.42
CA HIS A 404 -25.75 0.48 -7.30
C HIS A 404 -24.41 -0.07 -7.81
N ILE A 405 -23.86 -1.05 -7.09
CA ILE A 405 -22.54 -1.64 -7.33
C ILE A 405 -22.63 -2.75 -8.37
N SER A 406 -21.78 -2.70 -9.40
CA SER A 406 -21.88 -3.60 -10.55
C SER A 406 -20.68 -4.54 -10.71
N LEU A 407 -19.47 -4.09 -10.35
CA LEU A 407 -18.22 -4.83 -10.54
C LEU A 407 -17.46 -4.99 -9.23
N PRO A 408 -16.60 -6.02 -9.09
CA PRO A 408 -15.97 -6.32 -7.81
C PRO A 408 -14.76 -5.42 -7.53
N ASN A 409 -13.92 -5.15 -8.53
CA ASN A 409 -12.60 -4.56 -8.30
C ASN A 409 -12.25 -3.46 -9.31
N SER A 410 -11.86 -2.29 -8.81
CA SER A 410 -11.46 -1.13 -9.58
C SER A 410 -10.12 -1.32 -10.32
N SER A 411 -9.28 -2.27 -9.90
CA SER A 411 -7.99 -2.57 -10.55
C SER A 411 -8.13 -3.05 -12.01
N ALA A 412 -9.29 -3.60 -12.37
CA ALA A 412 -9.61 -4.00 -13.74
C ALA A 412 -10.01 -2.82 -14.64
N SER A 413 -10.22 -1.64 -14.06
CA SER A 413 -10.61 -0.42 -14.77
C SER A 413 -9.45 0.18 -15.57
N LYS A 414 -9.77 0.79 -16.74
CA LYS A 414 -8.83 1.70 -17.43
C LYS A 414 -8.44 2.85 -16.48
N GLN A 415 -7.22 3.35 -16.60
CA GLN A 415 -6.66 4.40 -15.75
C GLN A 415 -7.63 5.57 -15.56
N GLY A 416 -8.13 5.74 -14.32
CA GLY A 416 -8.92 6.89 -13.87
C GLY A 416 -10.44 6.75 -13.88
N TYR A 417 -11.05 5.72 -14.48
CA TYR A 417 -12.53 5.63 -14.53
C TYR A 417 -13.17 5.39 -13.14
N HIS A 418 -12.52 4.61 -12.27
CA HIS A 418 -12.95 4.43 -10.88
C HIS A 418 -12.90 5.73 -10.04
N LEU A 419 -12.19 6.77 -10.50
CA LEU A 419 -12.17 8.08 -9.83
C LEU A 419 -13.40 8.93 -10.16
N LEU A 420 -14.06 8.67 -11.30
CA LEU A 420 -15.27 9.38 -11.73
C LEU A 420 -16.54 8.62 -11.35
N PHE A 421 -16.49 7.28 -11.35
CA PHE A 421 -17.62 6.41 -11.03
C PHE A 421 -17.21 5.36 -9.99
N PRO A 422 -16.83 5.77 -8.77
CA PRO A 422 -16.43 4.87 -7.70
C PRO A 422 -17.51 3.84 -7.35
N HIS A 423 -18.79 4.20 -7.48
CA HIS A 423 -19.91 3.30 -7.16
C HIS A 423 -20.12 2.17 -8.17
N THR A 424 -19.37 2.16 -9.28
CA THR A 424 -19.35 1.01 -10.20
C THR A 424 -18.66 -0.19 -9.57
N PHE A 425 -17.66 0.01 -8.71
CA PHE A 425 -16.83 -1.05 -8.15
C PHE A 425 -17.03 -1.24 -6.64
N ALA A 426 -17.09 -2.47 -6.16
CA ALA A 426 -17.34 -2.78 -4.76
C ALA A 426 -16.24 -2.25 -3.83
N ASP A 427 -14.97 -2.37 -4.23
CA ASP A 427 -13.81 -1.93 -3.46
C ASP A 427 -13.76 -0.41 -3.25
N THR A 428 -14.23 0.39 -4.22
CA THR A 428 -14.26 1.85 -4.11
C THR A 428 -15.58 2.38 -3.56
N SER A 429 -16.71 1.73 -3.90
CA SER A 429 -18.05 2.23 -3.57
C SER A 429 -18.29 2.33 -2.07
N VAL A 430 -17.91 1.30 -1.30
CA VAL A 430 -18.16 1.25 0.14
C VAL A 430 -17.50 2.43 0.85
N LYS A 431 -16.21 2.64 0.59
CA LYS A 431 -15.43 3.71 1.21
C LYS A 431 -15.90 5.09 0.77
N ASP A 432 -16.18 5.28 -0.53
CA ASP A 432 -16.62 6.57 -1.03
C ASP A 432 -18.02 6.94 -0.51
N LEU A 433 -18.96 5.98 -0.50
CA LEU A 433 -20.32 6.19 0.02
C LEU A 433 -20.30 6.52 1.52
N PHE A 434 -19.47 5.83 2.30
CA PHE A 434 -19.28 6.10 3.72
C PHE A 434 -18.74 7.51 3.98
N ASN A 435 -17.70 7.91 3.24
CA ASN A 435 -17.15 9.26 3.34
C ASN A 435 -18.17 10.33 2.92
N ASN A 436 -19.02 10.04 1.93
CA ASN A 436 -20.10 10.94 1.52
C ASN A 436 -21.13 11.12 2.64
N LEU A 437 -21.53 10.04 3.33
CA LEU A 437 -22.39 10.15 4.51
C LEU A 437 -21.78 11.09 5.56
N ILE A 438 -20.51 10.86 5.93
CA ILE A 438 -19.81 11.69 6.94
C ILE A 438 -19.72 13.14 6.50
N TYR A 439 -19.36 13.39 5.23
CA TYR A 439 -19.29 14.72 4.66
C TYR A 439 -20.63 15.48 4.78
N HIS A 440 -21.74 14.75 4.63
CA HIS A 440 -23.09 15.29 4.77
C HIS A 440 -23.58 15.35 6.23
N GLY A 441 -22.75 15.02 7.22
CA GLY A 441 -23.04 15.19 8.65
C GLY A 441 -23.37 13.90 9.41
N ALA A 442 -23.24 12.73 8.78
CA ALA A 442 -23.44 11.46 9.47
C ALA A 442 -22.30 11.20 10.47
N LYS A 443 -22.61 10.47 11.54
CA LYS A 443 -21.64 10.08 12.56
C LYS A 443 -21.32 8.59 12.44
N GLU A 444 -20.03 8.25 12.39
CA GLU A 444 -19.55 6.87 12.25
C GLU A 444 -20.28 5.84 13.13
N PRO A 445 -20.51 6.09 14.44
CA PRO A 445 -21.15 5.10 15.32
C PRO A 445 -22.62 4.82 15.02
N HIS A 446 -23.26 5.67 14.21
CA HIS A 446 -24.66 5.56 13.86
C HIS A 446 -24.86 5.01 12.44
N ILE A 447 -23.77 4.82 11.69
CA ILE A 447 -23.86 4.32 10.31
C ILE A 447 -24.05 2.81 10.34
N SER A 448 -25.14 2.35 9.74
CA SER A 448 -25.39 0.93 9.51
C SER A 448 -25.64 0.63 8.03
N ALA A 449 -25.46 -0.63 7.66
CA ALA A 449 -25.55 -1.10 6.29
C ALA A 449 -26.73 -2.05 6.05
N LEU A 450 -27.38 -1.93 4.89
CA LEU A 450 -28.31 -2.91 4.33
C LEU A 450 -27.81 -3.32 2.94
N ILE A 451 -27.85 -4.62 2.65
CA ILE A 451 -27.28 -5.16 1.40
C ILE A 451 -28.29 -6.04 0.66
N VAL A 452 -28.57 -5.75 -0.61
CA VAL A 452 -29.52 -6.53 -1.40
C VAL A 452 -28.98 -6.80 -2.81
N GLY A 453 -29.23 -7.98 -3.36
CA GLY A 453 -28.91 -8.33 -4.75
C GLY A 453 -27.96 -9.52 -4.87
N GLY A 454 -27.02 -9.46 -5.81
CA GLY A 454 -26.03 -10.53 -6.03
C GLY A 454 -26.66 -11.86 -6.45
N ALA A 455 -27.71 -11.82 -7.27
CA ALA A 455 -28.35 -13.00 -7.83
C ALA A 455 -27.48 -13.68 -8.89
N LYS A 456 -27.47 -15.02 -8.86
CA LYS A 456 -26.88 -15.85 -9.90
C LYS A 456 -27.88 -16.07 -11.03
N LEU A 457 -27.89 -15.16 -12.00
CA LEU A 457 -28.83 -15.22 -13.14
C LEU A 457 -28.45 -16.28 -14.19
N PHE A 458 -27.16 -16.56 -14.34
CA PHE A 458 -26.65 -17.52 -15.33
C PHE A 458 -26.03 -18.75 -14.63
N LEU A 459 -26.26 -19.94 -15.20
CA LEU A 459 -25.74 -21.20 -14.67
C LEU A 459 -24.22 -21.37 -14.87
N GLU A 460 -23.64 -20.65 -15.83
CA GLU A 460 -22.21 -20.73 -16.18
C GLU A 460 -21.28 -19.99 -15.19
N TYR A 461 -19.97 -20.12 -15.40
CA TYR A 461 -18.81 -19.73 -14.58
C TYR A 461 -18.70 -18.26 -14.10
N ASP A 462 -19.72 -17.44 -14.27
CA ASP A 462 -19.69 -16.04 -13.84
C ASP A 462 -19.79 -15.94 -12.32
N LYS A 463 -18.66 -15.67 -11.65
CA LYS A 463 -18.57 -15.49 -10.19
C LYS A 463 -18.74 -14.04 -9.74
N THR A 464 -19.05 -13.12 -10.65
CA THR A 464 -19.13 -11.67 -10.36
C THR A 464 -20.10 -11.37 -9.22
N TYR A 465 -21.23 -12.09 -9.13
CA TYR A 465 -22.21 -11.92 -8.06
C TYR A 465 -21.64 -12.26 -6.66
N GLN A 466 -20.84 -13.33 -6.56
CA GLN A 466 -20.16 -13.73 -5.32
C GLN A 466 -19.06 -12.74 -4.96
N GLU A 467 -18.24 -12.36 -5.92
CA GLU A 467 -17.12 -11.44 -5.71
C GLU A 467 -17.59 -10.05 -5.26
N ASN A 468 -18.70 -9.55 -5.82
CA ASN A 468 -19.31 -8.30 -5.38
C ASN A 468 -19.73 -8.36 -3.90
N ILE A 469 -20.43 -9.42 -3.51
CA ILE A 469 -20.89 -9.60 -2.11
C ILE A 469 -19.69 -9.69 -1.16
N GLU A 470 -18.70 -10.51 -1.50
CA GLU A 470 -17.52 -10.74 -0.66
C GLU A 470 -16.72 -9.46 -0.43
N ILE A 471 -16.52 -8.65 -1.47
CA ILE A 471 -15.77 -7.40 -1.37
C ILE A 471 -16.57 -6.36 -0.58
N VAL A 472 -17.87 -6.20 -0.83
CA VAL A 472 -18.71 -5.28 -0.05
C VAL A 472 -18.65 -5.62 1.44
N LYS A 473 -18.84 -6.89 1.81
CA LYS A 473 -18.77 -7.35 3.20
C LYS A 473 -17.38 -7.12 3.81
N LYS A 474 -16.32 -7.35 3.03
CA LYS A 474 -14.95 -7.14 3.47
C LYS A 474 -14.67 -5.66 3.75
N GLU A 475 -15.05 -4.77 2.85
CA GLU A 475 -14.81 -3.33 3.01
C GLU A 475 -15.66 -2.73 4.15
N LEU A 476 -16.91 -3.17 4.31
CA LEU A 476 -17.76 -2.75 5.45
C LEU A 476 -17.12 -3.17 6.79
N LYS A 477 -16.60 -4.40 6.86
CA LYS A 477 -15.89 -4.88 8.05
C LYS A 477 -14.62 -4.08 8.35
N LEU A 478 -13.92 -3.58 7.33
CA LEU A 478 -12.74 -2.73 7.51
C LEU A 478 -13.11 -1.33 8.06
N LEU A 479 -14.33 -0.87 7.79
CA LEU A 479 -14.87 0.39 8.29
C LEU A 479 -15.65 0.23 9.60
N GLU A 480 -15.69 -0.99 10.18
CA GLU A 480 -16.45 -1.30 11.39
C GLU A 480 -17.96 -0.97 11.28
N VAL A 481 -18.52 -1.08 10.07
CA VAL A 481 -19.95 -0.86 9.81
C VAL A 481 -20.70 -2.19 9.89
N ASP A 482 -21.68 -2.26 10.79
CA ASP A 482 -22.54 -3.43 10.97
C ASP A 482 -23.58 -3.55 9.85
N ILE A 483 -23.84 -4.79 9.42
CA ILE A 483 -24.87 -5.12 8.45
C ILE A 483 -26.12 -5.51 9.22
N GLU A 484 -27.15 -4.65 9.20
CA GLU A 484 -28.39 -4.90 9.94
C GLU A 484 -29.29 -5.92 9.24
N ALA A 485 -29.37 -5.88 7.91
CA ALA A 485 -30.14 -6.85 7.14
C ALA A 485 -29.55 -7.09 5.75
N GLU A 486 -29.74 -8.31 5.23
CA GLU A 486 -29.30 -8.69 3.89
C GLU A 486 -30.29 -9.60 3.15
N ASP A 487 -30.53 -9.33 1.87
CA ASP A 487 -31.19 -10.26 0.91
C ASP A 487 -30.28 -10.44 -0.31
N ILE A 488 -29.27 -11.27 -0.13
CA ILE A 488 -28.20 -11.53 -1.10
C ILE A 488 -28.34 -12.92 -1.75
N GLY A 489 -27.78 -13.10 -2.94
CA GLY A 489 -27.73 -14.40 -3.62
C GLY A 489 -29.03 -14.77 -4.34
N GLY A 490 -29.32 -16.07 -4.46
CA GLY A 490 -30.51 -16.58 -5.15
C GLY A 490 -30.40 -16.59 -6.67
N LEU A 491 -31.49 -16.95 -7.36
CA LEU A 491 -31.52 -17.18 -8.81
C LEU A 491 -32.38 -16.15 -9.58
N SER A 492 -32.76 -15.04 -8.95
CA SER A 492 -33.60 -14.05 -9.64
C SER A 492 -33.32 -12.63 -9.25
N GLU A 493 -33.66 -11.77 -10.20
CA GLU A 493 -33.54 -10.34 -10.08
C GLU A 493 -34.49 -9.79 -9.02
N ARG A 494 -34.08 -8.66 -8.44
CA ARG A 494 -34.84 -7.96 -7.42
C ARG A 494 -34.98 -6.49 -7.78
N SER A 495 -36.14 -5.92 -7.53
CA SER A 495 -36.31 -4.47 -7.47
C SER A 495 -36.42 -4.07 -6.02
N ILE A 496 -35.82 -2.94 -5.67
CA ILE A 496 -35.83 -2.42 -4.31
C ILE A 496 -36.21 -0.96 -4.29
N TYR A 497 -36.82 -0.54 -3.19
CA TYR A 497 -36.86 0.86 -2.82
C TYR A 497 -36.66 0.99 -1.32
N TYR A 498 -35.95 2.03 -0.92
CA TYR A 498 -35.70 2.39 0.45
C TYR A 498 -36.52 3.64 0.78
N ASP A 499 -37.39 3.50 1.78
CA ASP A 499 -38.20 4.60 2.32
C ASP A 499 -37.43 5.28 3.44
N THR A 500 -37.00 6.53 3.21
CA THR A 500 -36.21 7.29 4.18
C THR A 500 -37.06 7.86 5.31
N ILE A 501 -38.39 7.89 5.18
CA ILE A 501 -39.30 8.39 6.21
C ILE A 501 -39.51 7.32 7.29
N ASN A 502 -39.76 6.09 6.84
CA ASN A 502 -40.03 4.96 7.72
C ASN A 502 -38.78 4.13 8.05
N ASP A 503 -37.62 4.51 7.50
CA ASP A 503 -36.36 3.76 7.62
C ASP A 503 -36.54 2.27 7.30
N THR A 504 -37.17 2.00 6.14
CA THR A 504 -37.52 0.62 5.75
C THR A 504 -37.12 0.34 4.32
N LEU A 505 -36.39 -0.77 4.12
CA LEU A 505 -36.04 -1.28 2.80
C LEU A 505 -37.09 -2.27 2.32
N PHE A 506 -37.62 -2.04 1.13
CA PHE A 506 -38.58 -2.94 0.49
C PHE A 506 -37.93 -3.66 -0.69
N VAL A 507 -38.19 -4.95 -0.77
CA VAL A 507 -37.63 -5.84 -1.81
C VAL A 507 -38.78 -6.54 -2.53
N LYS A 508 -38.67 -6.66 -3.85
CA LYS A 508 -39.57 -7.44 -4.69
C LYS A 508 -38.77 -8.29 -5.67
N LYS A 509 -38.88 -9.60 -5.57
CA LYS A 509 -38.26 -10.54 -6.53
C LYS A 509 -39.09 -10.58 -7.82
N SER A 510 -38.47 -10.98 -8.92
CA SER A 510 -39.14 -11.03 -10.24
C SER A 510 -40.42 -11.87 -10.28
N TRP A 511 -40.52 -12.91 -9.43
CA TRP A 511 -41.71 -13.78 -9.31
C TRP A 511 -42.73 -13.29 -8.27
N GLU A 512 -42.42 -12.26 -7.49
CA GLU A 512 -43.31 -11.72 -6.46
C GLU A 512 -44.20 -10.62 -7.05
N PHE A 513 -45.45 -10.53 -6.60
CA PHE A 513 -46.39 -9.50 -7.06
C PHE A 513 -46.25 -8.18 -6.28
N GLN A 514 -45.93 -8.28 -4.99
CA GLN A 514 -45.85 -7.16 -4.05
C GLN A 514 -44.46 -7.04 -3.44
N TYR A 515 -44.12 -5.83 -2.99
CA TYR A 515 -42.92 -5.60 -2.20
C TYR A 515 -43.11 -6.09 -0.78
N ARG A 516 -42.07 -6.71 -0.21
CA ARG A 516 -41.99 -7.05 1.21
C ARG A 516 -40.95 -6.19 1.91
N ALA A 517 -41.19 -5.82 3.16
CA ALA A 517 -40.16 -5.20 3.98
C ALA A 517 -39.02 -6.21 4.24
N LEU A 518 -37.78 -5.74 4.12
CA LEU A 518 -36.62 -6.44 4.62
C LEU A 518 -36.54 -6.15 6.12
N VAL A 519 -36.71 -7.21 6.90
CA VAL A 519 -36.65 -7.20 8.37
C VAL A 519 -35.32 -7.76 8.83
#